data_AF-A0A1R2BD98-F1
#
_entry.id   AF-A0A1R2BD98-F1
#
_cell.length_a   1.000
_cell.length_b   1.000
_cell.length_c   1.000
_cell.angle_alpha   90.00
_cell.angle_beta   90.00
_cell.angle_gamma   90.00
#
_symmetry.space_group_name_H-M   'P 1'
#
loop_
_entity.id
_entity.type
_entity.pdbx_description
1 polymer ?
#
loop_
_entity_poly.entity_id
_entity_poly.type
_entity_poly.pdbx_seq_one_letter_code
_entity_poly.pdbx_strand_id
1 'polypeptide(L)'
;MLKLYLSLTFLILSQAMDIYIENECYSFSCENRLLQNSIENCVEVNANKTEIIFRGCDIRSELACDYFAYYDQPEKDWENITCGSAPKEKSDCEAQNIRETGESCCSEINCISGNCVNYICKGKYSGSRCASSEECLPSNYCADDYTCKQLMKYGDTCTKDEECPIGGGCDYGICTELFSLIIGNITSDHKFCQSNFTVDGKCDILTVKISGSEYLLYTPFMCSEGDICEYYLSNDTLYDKTPCKCAGYKNLPEGFCGDHLLYVTSVMDFVISELKYSTSDCSGYKTHTDQPKYLYECKSISAEKYTFWENTYFQSRYWNLFVTGSLDECASNFDLWDPFYTYRDYAFSFYLYFSSGFMLLFY
;
A
#
# COMPACT_ATOMS: atom_id res chain seq x y z
N MET A 1 7.85 6.65 16.26
CA MET A 1 7.78 8.12 16.17
C MET A 1 8.57 8.55 14.95
N LEU A 2 9.89 8.70 15.01
CA LEU A 2 10.70 9.02 13.81
C LEU A 2 10.50 8.11 12.57
N LYS A 3 10.20 6.82 12.76
CA LYS A 3 9.90 5.86 11.69
C LYS A 3 8.69 6.25 10.82
N LEU A 4 7.65 6.87 11.40
CA LEU A 4 6.45 7.23 10.65
C LEU A 4 6.71 8.39 9.68
N TYR A 5 7.59 9.33 10.07
CA TYR A 5 7.94 10.49 9.25
C TYR A 5 8.85 10.13 8.08
N LEU A 6 9.74 9.15 8.25
CA LEU A 6 10.54 8.59 7.16
C LEU A 6 9.64 7.99 6.06
N SER A 7 8.57 7.28 6.43
CA SER A 7 7.64 6.69 5.44
C SER A 7 6.88 7.72 4.59
N LEU A 8 6.44 8.84 5.19
CA LEU A 8 5.56 9.82 4.51
C LEU A 8 6.34 10.74 3.57
N THR A 9 7.57 11.09 3.96
CA THR A 9 8.47 11.89 3.12
C THR A 9 9.00 11.06 1.95
N PHE A 10 9.16 9.74 2.10
CA PHE A 10 9.62 8.90 0.98
C PHE A 10 8.53 8.57 -0.05
N LEU A 11 7.23 8.58 0.32
CA LEU A 11 6.11 8.46 -0.62
C LEU A 11 6.10 9.57 -1.69
N ILE A 12 6.85 10.64 -1.44
CA ILE A 12 7.04 11.76 -2.35
C ILE A 12 8.28 11.57 -3.22
N LEU A 13 9.37 11.07 -2.66
CA LEU A 13 10.56 10.70 -3.43
C LEU A 13 10.24 9.66 -4.51
N SER A 14 9.49 8.66 -4.10
CA SER A 14 8.63 7.75 -4.87
C SER A 14 8.03 8.34 -6.16
N GLN A 15 7.26 9.43 -6.05
CA GLN A 15 6.57 10.03 -7.19
C GLN A 15 7.52 10.82 -8.09
N ALA A 16 8.54 11.46 -7.49
CA ALA A 16 9.61 12.09 -8.24
C ALA A 16 10.39 11.04 -9.04
N MET A 17 10.69 9.88 -8.46
CA MET A 17 11.37 8.80 -9.17
C MET A 17 10.55 8.29 -10.37
N ASP A 18 9.23 8.13 -10.23
CA ASP A 18 8.34 7.70 -11.31
C ASP A 18 8.46 8.61 -12.55
N ILE A 19 8.45 9.94 -12.38
CA ILE A 19 8.50 10.93 -13.48
C ILE A 19 9.84 10.91 -14.23
N TYR A 20 10.94 10.70 -13.50
CA TYR A 20 12.28 10.82 -14.05
C TYR A 20 12.78 9.55 -14.72
N ILE A 21 12.35 8.39 -14.24
CA ILE A 21 12.66 7.09 -14.86
C ILE A 21 12.11 7.02 -16.30
N GLU A 22 11.04 7.76 -16.62
CA GLU A 22 10.41 7.76 -17.94
C GLU A 22 11.19 8.57 -19.00
N ASN A 23 12.01 9.55 -18.60
CA ASN A 23 12.58 10.53 -19.53
C ASN A 23 14.11 10.45 -19.68
N GLU A 24 14.86 10.12 -18.61
CA GLU A 24 16.33 10.00 -18.65
C GLU A 24 16.83 8.93 -17.66
N CYS A 25 17.84 8.14 -18.05
CA CYS A 25 18.43 7.11 -17.19
C CYS A 25 19.34 7.72 -16.11
N TYR A 26 18.79 7.95 -14.91
CA TYR A 26 19.57 8.35 -13.73
C TYR A 26 20.22 7.13 -13.05
N SER A 27 21.45 7.32 -12.55
CA SER A 27 22.04 6.40 -11.59
C SER A 27 21.59 6.76 -10.20
N PHE A 28 21.04 5.81 -9.46
CA PHE A 28 20.74 6.00 -8.05
C PHE A 28 21.83 5.33 -7.22
N SER A 29 22.29 6.02 -6.18
CA SER A 29 23.22 5.45 -5.22
C SER A 29 22.88 5.84 -3.80
N CYS A 30 23.26 4.96 -2.88
CA CYS A 30 23.05 5.11 -1.45
C CYS A 30 24.38 5.34 -0.78
N GLU A 31 24.50 6.39 0.02
CA GLU A 31 25.70 6.61 0.81
C GLU A 31 25.38 6.49 2.30
N ASN A 32 25.69 5.31 2.85
CA ASN A 32 25.56 5.01 4.26
C ASN A 32 26.80 5.47 5.03
N ARG A 33 27.02 6.78 5.10
CA ARG A 33 27.99 7.31 6.05
C ARG A 33 27.39 7.25 7.44
N LEU A 34 27.93 6.35 8.27
CA LEU A 34 27.76 6.41 9.72
C LEU A 34 28.03 7.86 10.18
N LEU A 35 26.95 8.51 10.61
CA LEU A 35 26.77 9.92 10.97
C LEU A 35 27.86 10.48 11.90
N GLN A 36 29.06 10.77 11.37
CA GLN A 36 30.12 11.44 12.13
C GLN A 36 30.37 12.88 11.66
N ASN A 37 29.93 13.24 10.45
CA ASN A 37 30.00 14.61 9.94
C ASN A 37 28.59 15.07 9.56
N SER A 38 28.28 16.34 9.84
CA SER A 38 26.99 16.97 9.50
C SER A 38 26.75 16.88 8.00
N ILE A 39 25.90 15.93 7.58
CA ILE A 39 25.45 15.84 6.20
C ILE A 39 24.48 17.01 5.99
N GLU A 40 24.87 17.95 5.13
CA GLU A 40 24.01 19.09 4.79
C GLU A 40 22.86 18.66 3.88
N ASN A 41 23.10 17.73 2.94
CA ASN A 41 22.14 17.30 1.94
C ASN A 41 21.73 15.83 2.08
N CYS A 42 20.43 15.56 2.19
CA CYS A 42 19.86 14.21 2.14
C CYS A 42 19.59 13.70 0.72
N VAL A 43 19.48 14.61 -0.25
CA VAL A 43 19.53 14.30 -1.68
C VAL A 43 20.63 15.15 -2.29
N GLU A 44 21.59 14.51 -2.93
CA GLU A 44 22.62 15.19 -3.71
C GLU A 44 22.50 14.79 -5.17
N VAL A 45 22.45 15.78 -6.04
CA VAL A 45 22.37 15.62 -7.48
C VAL A 45 23.70 16.08 -8.06
N ASN A 46 24.37 15.20 -8.80
CA ASN A 46 25.66 15.57 -9.37
C ASN A 46 25.51 16.72 -10.38
N ALA A 47 26.61 17.43 -10.67
CA ALA A 47 26.59 18.61 -11.54
C ALA A 47 26.04 18.34 -12.95
N ASN A 48 26.10 17.09 -13.40
CA ASN A 48 25.61 16.66 -14.71
C ASN A 48 24.17 16.13 -14.67
N LYS A 49 23.51 16.12 -13.50
CA LYS A 49 22.18 15.52 -13.27
C LYS A 49 22.06 14.10 -13.82
N THR A 50 23.09 13.28 -13.61
CA THR A 50 23.09 11.87 -14.06
C THR A 50 23.20 10.88 -12.91
N GLU A 51 23.45 11.39 -11.70
CA GLU A 51 23.53 10.59 -10.49
C GLU A 51 22.81 11.32 -9.37
N ILE A 52 21.96 10.57 -8.68
CA ILE A 52 21.21 11.01 -7.52
C ILE A 52 21.67 10.15 -6.35
N ILE A 53 22.27 10.81 -5.35
CA ILE A 53 22.80 10.17 -4.15
C ILE A 53 21.85 10.45 -3.00
N PHE A 54 21.33 9.39 -2.40
CA PHE A 54 20.51 9.46 -1.21
C PHE A 54 21.34 9.28 0.05
N ARG A 55 21.08 10.15 1.04
CA ARG A 55 21.75 10.16 2.34
C ARG A 55 20.73 10.33 3.46
N GLY A 56 20.98 9.65 4.58
CA GLY A 56 20.19 9.86 5.80
C GLY A 56 20.57 11.17 6.49
N CYS A 57 19.55 11.86 7.03
CA CYS A 57 19.78 12.98 7.94
C CYS A 57 20.19 12.51 9.32
N ASP A 58 20.89 13.37 10.08
CA ASP A 58 21.25 13.06 11.46
C ASP A 58 20.02 13.07 12.39
N ILE A 59 19.53 11.87 12.66
CA ILE A 59 18.42 11.58 13.55
C ILE A 59 18.67 12.13 14.97
N ARG A 60 19.92 12.14 15.44
CA ARG A 60 20.26 12.64 16.79
C ARG A 60 20.08 14.14 16.91
N SER A 61 20.11 14.85 15.79
CA SER A 61 19.93 16.29 15.69
C SER A 61 18.49 16.69 15.38
N GLU A 62 17.53 15.75 15.46
CA GLU A 62 16.12 15.96 15.06
C GLU A 62 15.97 16.48 13.63
N LEU A 63 16.90 16.11 12.74
CA LEU A 63 16.84 16.48 11.33
C LEU A 63 16.17 15.40 10.50
N ALA A 64 15.41 15.81 9.50
CA ALA A 64 14.79 14.94 8.52
C ALA A 64 14.88 15.57 7.12
N CYS A 65 14.77 14.73 6.09
CA CYS A 65 14.76 15.20 4.72
C CYS A 65 13.36 15.71 4.37
N ASP A 66 13.26 16.95 3.90
CA ASP A 66 11.99 17.50 3.43
C ASP A 66 11.76 17.13 1.96
N TYR A 67 11.39 15.87 1.71
CA TYR A 67 11.11 15.40 0.37
C TYR A 67 9.85 16.07 -0.23
N PHE A 68 8.99 16.74 0.56
CA PHE A 68 7.79 17.44 0.05
C PHE A 68 8.12 18.53 -0.98
N ALA A 69 9.33 19.08 -0.94
CA ALA A 69 9.81 20.04 -1.93
C ALA A 69 9.70 19.53 -3.39
N TYR A 70 9.75 18.21 -3.61
CA TYR A 70 9.55 17.60 -4.94
C TYR A 70 8.09 17.34 -5.31
N TYR A 71 7.21 17.11 -4.33
CA TYR A 71 5.80 16.83 -4.58
C TYR A 71 5.09 18.02 -5.22
N ASP A 72 5.35 19.21 -4.70
CA ASP A 72 4.64 20.41 -5.14
C ASP A 72 5.07 20.88 -6.54
N GLN A 73 6.16 20.32 -7.09
CA GLN A 73 6.79 20.76 -8.34
C GLN A 73 7.35 19.59 -9.17
N PRO A 74 6.51 18.64 -9.63
CA PRO A 74 6.94 17.44 -10.38
C PRO A 74 7.67 17.75 -11.69
N GLU A 75 7.48 18.96 -12.24
CA GLU A 75 8.14 19.42 -13.47
C GLU A 75 9.56 19.98 -13.24
N LYS A 76 10.06 20.02 -12.00
CA LYS A 76 11.41 20.56 -11.71
C LYS A 76 12.46 19.48 -11.66
N ASP A 77 13.55 19.70 -12.38
CA ASP A 77 14.79 18.91 -12.32
C ASP A 77 15.17 18.58 -10.87
N TRP A 78 15.80 17.42 -10.66
CA TRP A 78 16.39 17.10 -9.36
C TRP A 78 17.37 18.21 -8.91
N GLU A 79 17.20 18.66 -7.67
CA GLU A 79 18.03 19.61 -6.94
C GLU A 79 18.55 19.00 -5.61
N ASN A 80 19.53 19.66 -4.98
CA ASN A 80 19.99 19.21 -3.67
C ASN A 80 18.91 19.51 -2.61
N ILE A 81 18.54 18.52 -1.81
CA ILE A 81 17.69 18.73 -0.62
C ILE A 81 18.56 18.74 0.61
N THR A 82 18.46 19.82 1.39
CA THR A 82 19.10 19.92 2.69
C THR A 82 18.29 19.25 3.79
N CYS A 83 18.97 18.69 4.78
CA CYS A 83 18.33 18.20 5.99
C CYS A 83 17.70 19.35 6.78
N GLY A 84 16.38 19.32 6.95
CA GLY A 84 15.60 20.29 7.72
C GLY A 84 15.22 19.75 9.09
N SER A 85 14.59 20.58 9.93
CA SER A 85 14.02 20.09 11.19
C SER A 85 12.88 19.10 10.90
N ALA A 86 12.88 17.96 11.59
CA ALA A 86 11.74 17.05 11.56
C ALA A 86 10.49 17.84 12.03
N PRO A 87 9.37 17.78 11.29
CA PRO A 87 8.16 18.45 11.73
C PRO A 87 7.69 17.82 13.02
N LYS A 88 7.16 18.67 13.89
CA LYS A 88 6.64 18.23 15.17
C LYS A 88 5.45 17.32 14.91
N GLU A 89 5.55 16.09 15.40
CA GLU A 89 4.41 15.19 15.47
C GLU A 89 3.30 15.91 16.24
N LYS A 90 2.15 16.12 15.58
CA LYS A 90 0.95 16.51 16.33
C LYS A 90 0.53 15.28 17.10
N SER A 91 0.37 15.40 18.42
CA SER A 91 -0.17 14.27 19.17
C SER A 91 -1.57 13.96 18.61
N ASP A 92 -1.93 12.68 18.54
CA ASP A 92 -3.25 12.25 18.07
C ASP A 92 -4.41 12.89 18.84
N CYS A 93 -4.12 13.39 20.06
CA CYS A 93 -5.04 14.06 20.96
C CYS A 93 -5.12 15.59 20.77
N GLU A 94 -4.13 16.21 20.10
CA GLU A 94 -4.08 17.66 19.89
C GLU A 94 -4.96 18.12 18.73
N ALA A 95 -5.20 17.24 17.76
CA ALA A 95 -6.22 17.48 16.75
C ALA A 95 -7.60 17.16 17.33
N GLN A 96 -8.52 18.12 17.31
CA GLN A 96 -9.94 17.92 17.66
C GLN A 96 -10.69 17.05 16.63
N ASN A 97 -10.02 16.02 16.10
CA ASN A 97 -10.59 15.11 15.12
C ASN A 97 -11.49 14.13 15.86
N ILE A 98 -12.75 14.08 15.44
CA ILE A 98 -13.68 13.03 15.84
C ILE A 98 -13.18 11.72 15.20
N ARG A 99 -13.14 10.67 16.00
CA ARG A 99 -12.60 9.34 15.72
C ARG A 99 -13.73 8.32 15.68
N GLU A 100 -13.56 7.31 14.85
CA GLU A 100 -14.55 6.26 14.57
C GLU A 100 -14.38 5.10 15.55
N THR A 101 -15.37 4.18 15.58
CA THR A 101 -15.22 2.95 16.37
C THR A 101 -13.97 2.18 15.96
N GLY A 102 -13.23 1.67 16.95
CA GLY A 102 -11.98 0.92 16.75
C GLY A 102 -10.72 1.79 16.79
N GLU A 103 -10.84 3.10 16.58
CA GLU A 103 -9.70 4.02 16.61
C GLU A 103 -9.25 4.38 18.03
N SER A 104 -7.99 4.82 18.15
CA SER A 104 -7.42 5.34 19.39
C SER A 104 -8.10 6.66 19.81
N CYS A 105 -8.34 6.82 21.11
CA CYS A 105 -8.97 8.00 21.68
C CYS A 105 -8.34 8.41 23.00
N CYS A 106 -8.46 9.70 23.30
CA CYS A 106 -7.90 10.29 24.52
C CYS A 106 -9.00 10.63 25.53
N SER A 107 -10.22 10.85 25.05
CA SER A 107 -11.41 11.15 25.83
C SER A 107 -12.68 10.86 25.02
N GLU A 108 -13.84 10.86 25.70
CA GLU A 108 -15.14 10.60 25.08
C GLU A 108 -15.48 11.54 23.92
N ILE A 109 -15.08 12.83 24.02
CA ILE A 109 -15.33 13.83 22.97
C ILE A 109 -14.56 13.53 21.67
N ASN A 110 -13.50 12.71 21.75
CA ASN A 110 -12.79 12.27 20.55
C ASN A 110 -13.54 11.18 19.80
N CYS A 111 -14.53 10.51 20.39
CA CYS A 111 -15.22 9.40 19.72
C CYS A 111 -16.56 9.85 19.15
N ILE A 112 -16.85 9.48 17.90
CA ILE A 112 -18.15 9.74 17.25
C ILE A 112 -19.31 9.10 18.03
N SER A 113 -19.06 7.97 18.67
CA SER A 113 -20.01 7.30 19.56
C SER A 113 -20.18 7.98 20.92
N GLY A 114 -19.27 8.88 21.29
CA GLY A 114 -19.16 9.47 22.63
C GLY A 114 -18.59 8.52 23.68
N ASN A 115 -17.97 7.40 23.28
CA ASN A 115 -17.54 6.36 24.22
C ASN A 115 -16.07 5.97 23.99
N CYS A 116 -15.17 6.45 24.86
CA CYS A 116 -13.75 6.14 24.85
C CYS A 116 -13.41 5.20 26.02
N VAL A 117 -13.08 3.94 25.74
CA VAL A 117 -12.79 2.93 26.78
C VAL A 117 -11.43 2.33 26.52
N ASN A 118 -10.55 2.37 27.54
CA ASN A 118 -9.16 1.90 27.44
C ASN A 118 -8.42 2.51 26.25
N TYR A 119 -8.62 3.82 26.02
CA TYR A 119 -8.05 4.58 24.92
C TYR A 119 -8.49 4.11 23.52
N ILE A 120 -9.62 3.41 23.40
CA ILE A 120 -10.21 3.00 22.11
C ILE A 120 -11.68 3.44 22.04
N CYS A 121 -12.09 3.99 20.89
CA CYS A 121 -13.48 4.34 20.63
C CYS A 121 -14.34 3.07 20.51
N LYS A 122 -15.37 2.97 21.36
CA LYS A 122 -16.29 1.84 21.37
C LYS A 122 -17.59 2.20 20.67
N GLY A 123 -18.03 1.31 19.78
CA GLY A 123 -19.28 1.47 19.05
C GLY A 123 -20.51 1.26 19.91
N LYS A 124 -21.64 1.75 19.41
CA LYS A 124 -22.97 1.63 20.00
C LYS A 124 -23.58 0.26 19.74
N TYR A 125 -24.26 -0.28 20.75
CA TYR A 125 -24.93 -1.57 20.69
C TYR A 125 -26.16 -1.54 19.76
N SER A 126 -26.61 -2.71 19.31
CA SER A 126 -27.80 -2.82 18.45
C SER A 126 -29.04 -2.20 19.12
N GLY A 127 -29.87 -1.51 18.33
CA GLY A 127 -31.04 -0.75 18.78
C GLY A 127 -30.72 0.67 19.28
N SER A 128 -29.44 1.03 19.44
CA SER A 128 -29.03 2.40 19.78
C SER A 128 -29.21 3.34 18.60
N ARG A 129 -29.48 4.62 18.87
CA ARG A 129 -29.51 5.66 17.83
C ARG A 129 -28.11 5.98 17.29
N CYS A 130 -28.00 6.08 15.98
CA CYS A 130 -26.78 6.41 15.25
C CYS A 130 -27.06 7.45 14.15
N ALA A 131 -26.06 8.22 13.75
CA ALA A 131 -26.12 9.01 12.52
C ALA A 131 -25.32 8.37 11.37
N SER A 132 -24.32 7.55 11.69
CA SER A 132 -23.54 6.79 10.71
C SER A 132 -23.12 5.41 11.23
N SER A 133 -22.68 4.52 10.34
CA SER A 133 -22.29 3.14 10.68
C SER A 133 -21.02 3.09 11.52
N GLU A 134 -20.15 4.09 11.41
CA GLU A 134 -18.91 4.27 12.19
C GLU A 134 -19.18 4.44 13.69
N GLU A 135 -20.40 4.83 14.07
CA GLU A 135 -20.83 4.92 15.47
C GLU A 135 -21.22 3.56 16.07
N CYS A 136 -21.55 2.58 15.24
CA CYS A 136 -22.06 1.28 15.68
C CYS A 136 -20.91 0.33 16.02
N LEU A 137 -21.19 -0.75 16.75
CA LEU A 137 -20.24 -1.85 16.93
C LEU A 137 -19.82 -2.45 15.57
N PRO A 138 -18.62 -3.07 15.46
CA PRO A 138 -18.12 -3.69 14.23
C PRO A 138 -19.11 -4.64 13.53
N SER A 139 -19.89 -5.39 14.31
CA SER A 139 -20.88 -6.34 13.79
C SER A 139 -22.25 -5.73 13.50
N ASN A 140 -22.34 -4.39 13.43
CA ASN A 140 -23.57 -3.65 13.20
C ASN A 140 -23.35 -2.49 12.22
N TYR A 141 -24.44 -2.02 11.62
CA TYR A 141 -24.48 -0.85 10.74
C TYR A 141 -25.62 0.10 11.15
N CYS A 142 -25.56 1.35 10.69
CA CYS A 142 -26.63 2.31 10.95
C CYS A 142 -27.70 2.22 9.86
N ALA A 143 -28.85 1.65 10.21
CA ALA A 143 -29.96 1.49 9.27
C ALA A 143 -30.70 2.82 9.03
N ASP A 144 -31.54 2.86 8.00
CA ASP A 144 -32.29 4.07 7.60
C ASP A 144 -33.28 4.59 8.64
N ASP A 145 -33.62 3.78 9.65
CA ASP A 145 -34.38 4.22 10.83
C ASP A 145 -33.50 4.86 11.93
N TYR A 146 -32.23 5.15 11.61
CA TYR A 146 -31.21 5.73 12.48
C TYR A 146 -30.92 4.87 13.71
N THR A 147 -30.96 3.55 13.57
CA THR A 147 -30.61 2.60 14.63
C THR A 147 -29.54 1.61 14.20
N CYS A 148 -28.65 1.24 15.14
CA CYS A 148 -27.64 0.21 14.88
C CYS A 148 -28.30 -1.17 14.73
N LYS A 149 -28.15 -1.83 13.59
CA LYS A 149 -28.67 -3.18 13.30
C LYS A 149 -27.54 -4.14 12.98
N GLN A 150 -27.75 -5.44 13.18
CA GLN A 150 -26.77 -6.45 12.80
C GLN A 150 -26.54 -6.44 11.29
N LEU A 151 -25.30 -6.71 10.88
CA LEU A 151 -24.95 -6.90 9.47
C LEU A 151 -25.79 -8.02 8.84
N MET A 152 -26.10 -7.86 7.55
CA MET A 152 -26.76 -8.85 6.70
C MET A 152 -25.83 -10.04 6.42
N LYS A 153 -26.31 -11.05 5.70
CA LYS A 153 -25.50 -12.19 5.26
C LYS A 153 -25.07 -12.02 3.81
N TYR A 154 -24.00 -12.72 3.43
CA TYR A 154 -23.64 -12.86 2.02
C TYR A 154 -24.82 -13.44 1.22
N GLY A 155 -25.11 -12.83 0.07
CA GLY A 155 -26.26 -13.15 -0.77
C GLY A 155 -27.55 -12.40 -0.44
N ASP A 156 -27.64 -11.70 0.69
CA ASP A 156 -28.78 -10.84 1.00
C ASP A 156 -28.78 -9.58 0.13
N THR A 157 -29.96 -8.99 -0.06
CA THR A 157 -30.11 -7.72 -0.79
C THR A 157 -29.66 -6.55 0.08
N CYS A 158 -28.81 -5.70 -0.46
CA CYS A 158 -28.25 -4.53 0.20
C CYS A 158 -28.37 -3.27 -0.67
N THR A 159 -28.06 -2.13 -0.07
CA THR A 159 -27.96 -0.83 -0.75
C THR A 159 -26.64 -0.10 -0.48
N LYS A 160 -25.92 -0.49 0.58
CA LYS A 160 -24.64 0.11 0.99
C LYS A 160 -23.71 -1.00 1.50
N ASP A 161 -22.40 -0.77 1.41
CA ASP A 161 -21.39 -1.74 1.82
C ASP A 161 -21.48 -2.10 3.30
N GLU A 162 -21.79 -1.10 4.13
CA GLU A 162 -21.84 -1.25 5.58
C GLU A 162 -22.98 -2.18 6.03
N GLU A 163 -23.95 -2.48 5.17
CA GLU A 163 -25.00 -3.44 5.49
C GLU A 163 -24.49 -4.88 5.47
N CYS A 164 -23.38 -5.16 4.78
CA CYS A 164 -22.88 -6.49 4.52
C CYS A 164 -21.94 -6.99 5.62
N PRO A 165 -21.60 -8.30 5.67
CA PRO A 165 -20.62 -8.81 6.61
C PRO A 165 -19.27 -8.07 6.52
N ILE A 166 -18.52 -8.05 7.63
CA ILE A 166 -17.11 -7.61 7.64
C ILE A 166 -16.32 -8.42 6.59
N GLY A 167 -15.53 -7.73 5.77
CA GLY A 167 -14.84 -8.35 4.63
C GLY A 167 -15.72 -8.52 3.39
N GLY A 168 -16.91 -7.92 3.38
CA GLY A 168 -17.81 -7.85 2.25
C GLY A 168 -18.17 -6.41 1.87
N GLY A 169 -19.00 -6.28 0.84
CA GLY A 169 -19.61 -5.03 0.40
C GLY A 169 -20.84 -5.31 -0.47
N CYS A 170 -21.51 -4.24 -0.91
CA CYS A 170 -22.73 -4.32 -1.68
C CYS A 170 -22.44 -4.26 -3.19
N ASP A 171 -22.24 -5.42 -3.80
CA ASP A 171 -22.00 -5.51 -5.23
C ASP A 171 -23.33 -5.70 -5.99
N TYR A 172 -23.69 -4.74 -6.84
CA TYR A 172 -24.95 -4.71 -7.58
C TYR A 172 -26.21 -5.02 -6.74
N GLY A 173 -26.22 -4.54 -5.49
CA GLY A 173 -27.34 -4.72 -4.56
C GLY A 173 -27.36 -6.07 -3.84
N ILE A 174 -26.27 -6.85 -3.92
CA ILE A 174 -26.11 -8.13 -3.21
C ILE A 174 -24.85 -8.09 -2.34
N CYS A 175 -24.98 -8.52 -1.08
CA CYS A 175 -23.83 -8.64 -0.20
C CYS A 175 -22.85 -9.69 -0.70
N THR A 176 -21.67 -9.24 -1.11
CA THR A 176 -20.63 -10.04 -1.78
C THR A 176 -19.32 -9.91 -1.00
N GLU A 177 -18.60 -11.02 -0.87
CA GLU A 177 -17.29 -11.06 -0.20
C GLU A 177 -16.24 -10.30 -1.04
N LEU A 178 -15.37 -9.51 -0.40
CA LEU A 178 -14.25 -8.87 -1.05
C LEU A 178 -13.27 -9.91 -1.61
N PHE A 179 -12.60 -9.59 -2.72
CA PHE A 179 -11.64 -10.48 -3.38
C PHE A 179 -12.17 -11.90 -3.66
N SER A 180 -13.44 -12.02 -4.03
CA SER A 180 -14.12 -13.30 -4.27
C SER A 180 -14.39 -13.58 -5.75
N LEU A 181 -14.59 -12.53 -6.54
CA LEU A 181 -14.94 -12.63 -7.96
C LEU A 181 -13.71 -12.92 -8.83
N ILE A 182 -13.86 -13.88 -9.75
CA ILE A 182 -12.81 -14.27 -10.69
C ILE A 182 -12.83 -13.38 -11.95
N ILE A 183 -11.77 -13.46 -12.75
CA ILE A 183 -11.65 -12.77 -14.05
C ILE A 183 -12.90 -13.02 -14.92
N GLY A 184 -13.43 -11.96 -15.52
CA GLY A 184 -14.61 -11.97 -16.38
C GLY A 184 -15.94 -11.74 -15.65
N ASN A 185 -15.99 -11.88 -14.32
CA ASN A 185 -17.18 -11.55 -13.54
C ASN A 185 -17.49 -10.05 -13.63
N ILE A 186 -18.78 -9.72 -13.77
CA ILE A 186 -19.27 -8.34 -13.72
C ILE A 186 -19.29 -7.90 -12.26
N THR A 187 -18.79 -6.71 -11.97
CA THR A 187 -18.73 -6.11 -10.64
C THR A 187 -18.93 -4.60 -10.71
N SER A 188 -19.47 -4.01 -9.65
CA SER A 188 -19.61 -2.58 -9.47
C SER A 188 -18.32 -1.91 -8.98
N ASP A 189 -17.41 -2.69 -8.38
CA ASP A 189 -16.15 -2.20 -7.80
C ASP A 189 -15.02 -3.25 -7.90
N HIS A 190 -13.78 -2.80 -8.09
CA HIS A 190 -12.58 -3.63 -8.18
C HIS A 190 -12.25 -4.43 -6.91
N LYS A 191 -12.62 -3.93 -5.73
CA LYS A 191 -12.39 -4.61 -4.44
C LYS A 191 -13.03 -5.99 -4.31
N PHE A 192 -14.03 -6.29 -5.15
CA PHE A 192 -14.66 -7.62 -5.19
C PHE A 192 -13.86 -8.62 -6.03
N CYS A 193 -12.98 -8.16 -6.93
CA CYS A 193 -12.17 -8.99 -7.79
C CYS A 193 -10.97 -9.58 -7.06
N GLN A 194 -10.65 -10.84 -7.32
CA GLN A 194 -9.43 -11.49 -6.81
C GLN A 194 -8.15 -10.77 -7.21
N SER A 195 -8.16 -10.10 -8.37
CA SER A 195 -7.06 -9.28 -8.88
C SER A 195 -7.06 -7.84 -8.38
N ASN A 196 -8.09 -7.42 -7.62
CA ASN A 196 -8.36 -6.03 -7.27
C ASN A 196 -8.27 -5.07 -8.49
N PHE A 197 -8.69 -5.54 -9.67
CA PHE A 197 -8.59 -4.79 -10.92
C PHE A 197 -9.81 -5.01 -11.80
N THR A 198 -10.33 -3.94 -12.38
CA THR A 198 -11.49 -3.98 -13.29
C THR A 198 -11.31 -3.12 -14.51
N VAL A 199 -11.85 -3.60 -15.64
CA VAL A 199 -12.05 -2.82 -16.85
C VAL A 199 -13.49 -2.99 -17.31
N ASP A 200 -14.16 -1.87 -17.61
CA ASP A 200 -15.57 -1.83 -18.04
C ASP A 200 -16.53 -2.60 -17.11
N GLY A 201 -16.31 -2.49 -15.79
CA GLY A 201 -17.13 -3.15 -14.78
C GLY A 201 -16.98 -4.67 -14.74
N LYS A 202 -15.85 -5.22 -15.21
CA LYS A 202 -15.53 -6.64 -15.10
C LYS A 202 -14.17 -6.83 -14.47
N CYS A 203 -14.05 -7.87 -13.65
CA CYS A 203 -12.77 -8.31 -13.12
C CYS A 203 -11.83 -8.70 -14.25
N ASP A 204 -10.61 -8.18 -14.23
CA ASP A 204 -9.61 -8.44 -15.25
C ASP A 204 -8.23 -8.59 -14.62
N ILE A 205 -7.23 -8.85 -15.45
CA ILE A 205 -5.83 -8.88 -15.07
C ILE A 205 -4.97 -8.45 -16.25
N LEU A 206 -3.76 -8.00 -15.96
CA LEU A 206 -2.80 -7.61 -16.98
C LEU A 206 -1.78 -8.71 -17.26
N THR A 207 -1.41 -8.77 -18.53
CA THR A 207 -0.19 -9.42 -19.02
C THR A 207 0.66 -8.36 -19.72
N VAL A 208 1.96 -8.59 -19.81
CA VAL A 208 2.89 -7.61 -20.38
C VAL A 208 3.76 -8.27 -21.46
N LYS A 209 4.04 -7.54 -22.54
CA LYS A 209 4.98 -7.94 -23.59
C LYS A 209 5.73 -6.74 -24.15
N ILE A 210 6.82 -7.00 -24.87
CA ILE A 210 7.49 -5.96 -25.67
C ILE A 210 6.70 -5.74 -26.97
N SER A 211 6.56 -4.48 -27.38
CA SER A 211 5.93 -4.11 -28.63
C SER A 211 6.54 -4.85 -29.82
N GLY A 212 5.68 -5.51 -30.61
CA GLY A 212 6.09 -6.36 -31.72
C GLY A 212 6.57 -7.77 -31.35
N SER A 213 6.65 -8.11 -30.06
CA SER A 213 6.89 -9.47 -29.59
C SER A 213 5.61 -10.32 -29.58
N GLU A 214 5.76 -11.63 -29.78
CA GLU A 214 4.71 -12.63 -29.53
C GLU A 214 4.81 -13.24 -28.12
N TYR A 215 5.88 -12.96 -27.38
CA TYR A 215 6.15 -13.55 -26.07
C TYR A 215 5.72 -12.61 -24.94
N LEU A 216 4.98 -13.17 -23.98
CA LEU A 216 4.74 -12.53 -22.69
C LEU A 216 6.05 -12.43 -21.90
N LEU A 217 6.24 -11.31 -21.22
CA LEU A 217 7.30 -11.16 -20.25
C LEU A 217 6.88 -11.83 -18.94
N TYR A 218 7.85 -12.48 -18.30
CA TYR A 218 7.73 -13.04 -16.96
C TYR A 218 8.75 -12.37 -16.06
N THR A 219 8.52 -12.44 -14.75
CA THR A 219 9.43 -11.92 -13.72
C THR A 219 10.90 -12.29 -14.04
N PRO A 220 11.81 -11.31 -14.16
CA PRO A 220 11.67 -9.94 -13.67
C PRO A 220 11.20 -8.89 -14.70
N PHE A 221 10.53 -9.28 -15.78
CA PHE A 221 9.95 -8.34 -16.77
C PHE A 221 10.99 -7.46 -17.48
N MET A 222 12.13 -8.05 -17.82
CA MET A 222 13.24 -7.35 -18.46
C MET A 222 12.89 -6.86 -19.88
N CYS A 223 13.44 -5.70 -20.24
CA CYS A 223 13.37 -5.08 -21.56
C CYS A 223 14.70 -4.38 -21.88
N SER A 224 14.86 -3.91 -23.12
CA SER A 224 15.99 -3.08 -23.53
C SER A 224 15.60 -1.60 -23.53
N GLU A 225 16.56 -0.71 -23.30
CA GLU A 225 16.31 0.74 -23.41
C GLU A 225 15.73 1.09 -24.80
N GLY A 226 14.63 1.85 -24.80
CA GLY A 226 13.88 2.20 -26.02
C GLY A 226 12.80 1.20 -26.43
N ASP A 227 12.74 0.01 -25.82
CA ASP A 227 11.58 -0.88 -25.98
C ASP A 227 10.32 -0.23 -25.40
N ILE A 228 9.16 -0.62 -25.95
CA ILE A 228 7.84 -0.23 -25.44
C ILE A 228 7.20 -1.45 -24.80
N CYS A 229 6.86 -1.34 -23.53
CA CYS A 229 6.09 -2.30 -22.76
C CYS A 229 4.60 -2.13 -23.09
N GLU A 230 3.96 -3.17 -23.60
CA GLU A 230 2.54 -3.19 -23.90
C GLU A 230 1.81 -4.08 -22.88
N TYR A 231 0.81 -3.51 -22.21
CA TYR A 231 -0.01 -4.20 -21.22
C TYR A 231 -1.34 -4.60 -21.85
N TYR A 232 -1.72 -5.86 -21.66
CA TYR A 232 -2.90 -6.46 -22.27
C TYR A 232 -3.83 -7.02 -21.21
N LEU A 233 -5.12 -6.80 -21.42
CA LEU A 233 -6.19 -7.44 -20.67
C LEU A 233 -6.23 -8.96 -20.95
N SER A 234 -6.96 -9.71 -20.12
CA SER A 234 -7.13 -11.16 -20.28
C SER A 234 -7.78 -11.59 -21.60
N ASN A 235 -8.40 -10.65 -22.32
CA ASN A 235 -9.01 -10.87 -23.64
C ASN A 235 -8.11 -10.43 -24.82
N ASP A 236 -6.81 -10.24 -24.58
CA ASP A 236 -5.80 -9.77 -25.54
C ASP A 236 -6.04 -8.34 -26.09
N THR A 237 -6.90 -7.55 -25.44
CA THR A 237 -7.06 -6.13 -25.78
C THR A 237 -5.93 -5.33 -25.14
N LEU A 238 -5.30 -4.46 -25.94
CA LEU A 238 -4.29 -3.52 -25.45
C LEU A 238 -4.92 -2.56 -24.43
N TYR A 239 -4.38 -2.55 -23.22
CA TYR A 239 -4.78 -1.64 -22.13
C TYR A 239 -3.94 -0.36 -22.14
N ASP A 240 -2.61 -0.51 -22.10
CA ASP A 240 -1.69 0.63 -21.98
C ASP A 240 -0.33 0.34 -22.63
N LYS A 241 0.46 1.39 -22.88
CA LYS A 241 1.84 1.31 -23.35
C LYS A 241 2.73 2.24 -22.55
N THR A 242 3.82 1.71 -22.01
CA THR A 242 4.83 2.51 -21.32
C THR A 242 6.23 2.23 -21.87
N PRO A 243 7.16 3.19 -21.84
CA PRO A 243 8.55 2.93 -22.19
C PRO A 243 9.21 1.98 -21.19
N CYS A 244 10.20 1.22 -21.64
CA CYS A 244 11.06 0.43 -20.77
C CYS A 244 11.76 1.31 -19.72
N LYS A 245 11.56 1.02 -18.43
CA LYS A 245 12.14 1.80 -17.33
C LYS A 245 13.60 1.40 -17.07
N CYS A 246 14.47 2.37 -16.87
CA CYS A 246 15.90 2.11 -16.65
C CYS A 246 16.18 1.33 -15.35
N ALA A 247 17.27 0.56 -15.32
CA ALA A 247 17.71 -0.24 -14.17
C ALA A 247 18.20 0.58 -12.95
N GLY A 248 18.25 1.92 -13.03
CA GLY A 248 18.80 2.77 -11.97
C GLY A 248 20.33 2.76 -11.87
N TYR A 249 21.02 2.18 -12.85
CA TYR A 249 22.48 2.28 -13.00
C TYR A 249 22.84 2.84 -14.36
N LYS A 250 23.83 3.74 -14.37
CA LYS A 250 24.36 4.28 -15.62
C LYS A 250 25.03 3.18 -16.46
N ASN A 251 24.67 3.12 -17.74
CA ASN A 251 25.21 2.21 -18.76
C ASN A 251 24.82 0.72 -18.63
N LEU A 252 23.78 0.38 -17.87
CA LEU A 252 23.16 -0.94 -18.06
C LEU A 252 22.26 -0.89 -19.30
N PRO A 253 22.43 -1.81 -20.26
CA PRO A 253 21.58 -1.85 -21.46
C PRO A 253 20.16 -2.38 -21.17
N GLU A 254 19.95 -2.90 -19.96
CA GLU A 254 18.74 -3.55 -19.51
C GLU A 254 17.86 -2.54 -18.74
N GLY A 255 16.56 -2.66 -18.96
CA GLY A 255 15.51 -2.00 -18.19
C GLY A 255 14.39 -2.98 -17.85
N PHE A 256 13.28 -2.46 -17.34
CA PHE A 256 12.17 -3.28 -16.85
C PHE A 256 10.81 -2.67 -17.20
N CYS A 257 9.86 -3.53 -17.55
CA CYS A 257 8.45 -3.18 -17.67
C CYS A 257 7.80 -3.22 -16.28
N GLY A 258 8.06 -2.17 -15.48
CA GLY A 258 7.64 -2.07 -14.08
C GLY A 258 6.26 -1.45 -13.85
N ASP A 259 5.64 -0.88 -14.88
CA ASP A 259 4.33 -0.23 -14.73
C ASP A 259 3.22 -1.25 -14.56
N HIS A 260 2.18 -0.86 -13.80
CA HIS A 260 1.00 -1.68 -13.58
C HIS A 260 1.25 -3.10 -13.04
N LEU A 261 2.45 -3.40 -12.52
CA LEU A 261 2.78 -4.74 -12.00
C LEU A 261 1.86 -5.19 -10.87
N LEU A 262 1.24 -4.23 -10.16
CA LEU A 262 0.21 -4.50 -9.16
C LEU A 262 -1.03 -5.21 -9.73
N TYR A 263 -1.22 -5.20 -11.05
CA TYR A 263 -2.34 -5.86 -11.72
C TYR A 263 -1.87 -6.99 -12.63
N VAL A 264 -0.58 -7.36 -12.60
CA VAL A 264 -0.04 -8.48 -13.38
C VAL A 264 -0.11 -9.78 -12.56
N THR A 265 -0.72 -10.81 -13.15
CA THR A 265 -1.03 -12.16 -12.58
C THR A 265 -0.01 -12.73 -11.59
N SER A 266 1.29 -12.59 -11.83
CA SER A 266 2.30 -13.30 -11.05
C SER A 266 2.67 -12.65 -9.71
N VAL A 267 2.29 -11.39 -9.46
CA VAL A 267 2.79 -10.64 -8.30
C VAL A 267 1.72 -10.45 -7.22
N MET A 268 0.53 -9.95 -7.59
CA MET A 268 -0.47 -9.53 -6.60
C MET A 268 -1.54 -10.55 -6.28
N ASP A 269 -1.77 -11.57 -7.11
CA ASP A 269 -2.76 -12.62 -6.83
C ASP A 269 -2.50 -13.26 -5.46
N PHE A 270 -1.23 -13.46 -5.10
CA PHE A 270 -0.88 -13.97 -3.78
C PHE A 270 -1.11 -12.93 -2.67
N VAL A 271 -0.68 -11.69 -2.88
CA VAL A 271 -0.81 -10.62 -1.89
C VAL A 271 -2.28 -10.35 -1.54
N ILE A 272 -3.14 -10.24 -2.55
CA ILE A 272 -4.55 -9.98 -2.36
C ILE A 272 -5.23 -11.17 -1.69
N SER A 273 -4.82 -12.40 -1.99
CA SER A 273 -5.36 -13.59 -1.32
C SER A 273 -5.12 -13.56 0.20
N GLU A 274 -4.03 -12.91 0.65
CA GLU A 274 -3.73 -12.75 2.07
C GLU A 274 -4.46 -11.59 2.74
N LEU A 275 -5.04 -10.67 1.97
CA LEU A 275 -5.83 -9.57 2.48
C LEU A 275 -7.26 -9.95 2.84
N LYS A 276 -7.71 -11.19 2.60
CA LYS A 276 -9.04 -11.65 3.03
C LYS A 276 -9.18 -11.62 4.55
N TYR A 277 -10.32 -11.11 5.02
CA TYR A 277 -10.63 -10.95 6.44
C TYR A 277 -12.13 -11.13 6.70
N SER A 278 -12.48 -11.46 7.94
CA SER A 278 -13.88 -11.62 8.36
C SER A 278 -14.15 -11.05 9.76
N THR A 279 -13.18 -10.35 10.32
CA THR A 279 -13.20 -9.75 11.66
C THR A 279 -12.61 -8.37 11.58
N SER A 280 -13.00 -7.47 12.50
CA SER A 280 -12.45 -6.14 12.62
C SER A 280 -12.79 -5.55 13.98
N ASP A 281 -11.93 -4.67 14.49
CA ASP A 281 -12.19 -3.84 15.66
C ASP A 281 -12.88 -2.50 15.28
N CYS A 282 -12.88 -2.14 14.00
CA CYS A 282 -13.55 -0.94 13.47
C CYS A 282 -14.99 -1.22 13.01
N SER A 283 -15.73 -0.18 12.65
CA SER A 283 -17.04 -0.27 11.99
C SER A 283 -17.16 0.70 10.81
N GLY A 284 -18.26 0.62 10.07
CA GLY A 284 -18.51 1.49 8.92
C GLY A 284 -17.57 1.19 7.76
N TYR A 285 -17.24 2.20 6.95
CA TYR A 285 -16.46 2.02 5.71
C TYR A 285 -15.15 1.22 5.90
N LYS A 286 -14.44 1.40 7.03
CA LYS A 286 -13.17 0.73 7.31
C LYS A 286 -13.26 -0.80 7.42
N THR A 287 -14.44 -1.37 7.61
CA THR A 287 -14.65 -2.83 7.60
C THR A 287 -15.00 -3.39 6.22
N HIS A 288 -15.17 -2.53 5.22
CA HIS A 288 -15.61 -2.88 3.86
C HIS A 288 -14.66 -2.31 2.79
N THR A 289 -13.40 -2.16 3.15
CA THR A 289 -12.34 -1.53 2.35
C THR A 289 -11.29 -2.55 1.94
N ASP A 290 -10.65 -2.32 0.81
CA ASP A 290 -9.47 -3.04 0.36
C ASP A 290 -8.15 -2.38 0.81
N GLN A 291 -8.22 -1.24 1.52
CA GLN A 291 -7.07 -0.44 1.93
C GLN A 291 -6.31 -1.11 3.09
N PRO A 292 -5.10 -1.67 2.88
CA PRO A 292 -4.48 -2.56 3.87
C PRO A 292 -4.05 -1.87 5.15
N LYS A 293 -3.77 -0.57 5.08
CA LYS A 293 -3.51 0.25 6.26
C LYS A 293 -4.71 0.29 7.20
N TYR A 294 -5.92 0.51 6.68
CA TYR A 294 -7.13 0.46 7.50
C TYR A 294 -7.38 -0.95 8.04
N LEU A 295 -7.17 -1.99 7.23
CA LEU A 295 -7.29 -3.36 7.69
C LEU A 295 -6.35 -3.67 8.85
N TYR A 296 -5.11 -3.18 8.81
CA TYR A 296 -4.14 -3.35 9.89
C TYR A 296 -4.46 -2.54 11.15
N GLU A 297 -4.80 -1.26 10.98
CA GLU A 297 -5.18 -0.36 12.07
C GLU A 297 -6.41 -0.91 12.81
N CYS A 298 -7.37 -1.46 12.06
CA CYS A 298 -8.60 -2.07 12.55
C CYS A 298 -8.47 -3.54 12.94
N LYS A 299 -7.25 -4.10 12.99
CA LYS A 299 -6.98 -5.50 13.37
C LYS A 299 -7.75 -6.53 12.54
N SER A 300 -8.14 -6.16 11.33
CA SER A 300 -8.75 -7.06 10.34
C SER A 300 -7.71 -8.02 9.74
N ILE A 301 -6.47 -7.56 9.60
CA ILE A 301 -5.32 -8.37 9.22
C ILE A 301 -4.20 -8.27 10.27
N SER A 302 -3.31 -9.25 10.30
CA SER A 302 -2.17 -9.26 11.22
C SER A 302 -1.07 -8.27 10.79
N ALA A 303 -0.17 -7.95 11.72
CA ALA A 303 0.99 -7.11 11.41
C ALA A 303 1.87 -7.75 10.32
N GLU A 304 2.04 -9.07 10.36
CA GLU A 304 2.83 -9.82 9.38
C GLU A 304 2.21 -9.76 7.99
N LYS A 305 0.87 -9.86 7.87
CA LYS A 305 0.15 -9.70 6.61
C LYS A 305 0.28 -8.28 6.06
N TYR A 306 0.18 -7.27 6.93
CA TYR A 306 0.37 -5.88 6.54
C TYR A 306 1.79 -5.61 6.05
N THR A 307 2.81 -6.04 6.79
CA THR A 307 4.22 -5.93 6.40
C THR A 307 4.49 -6.68 5.09
N PHE A 308 3.90 -7.86 4.90
CA PHE A 308 4.00 -8.61 3.65
C PHE A 308 3.45 -7.81 2.46
N TRP A 309 2.25 -7.27 2.60
CA TRP A 309 1.62 -6.43 1.58
C TRP A 309 2.46 -5.18 1.30
N GLU A 310 2.89 -4.47 2.34
CA GLU A 310 3.64 -3.22 2.24
C GLU A 310 4.94 -3.40 1.46
N ASN A 311 5.73 -4.43 1.83
CA ASN A 311 6.95 -4.78 1.10
C ASN A 311 6.67 -5.12 -0.37
N THR A 312 5.67 -5.97 -0.64
CA THR A 312 5.39 -6.39 -2.01
C THR A 312 4.86 -5.24 -2.86
N TYR A 313 4.02 -4.37 -2.29
CA TYR A 313 3.51 -3.17 -2.94
C TYR A 313 4.65 -2.23 -3.34
N PHE A 314 5.57 -1.92 -2.41
CA PHE A 314 6.70 -1.04 -2.71
C PHE A 314 7.72 -1.68 -3.65
N GLN A 315 8.03 -2.96 -3.51
CA GLN A 315 8.88 -3.69 -4.46
C GLN A 315 8.28 -3.67 -5.87
N SER A 316 6.97 -3.87 -6.01
CA SER A 316 6.26 -3.83 -7.30
C SER A 316 6.26 -2.43 -7.91
N ARG A 317 6.08 -1.40 -7.07
CA ARG A 317 6.10 -0.01 -7.51
C ARG A 317 7.47 0.43 -8.02
N TYR A 318 8.55 0.00 -7.37
CA TYR A 318 9.94 0.32 -7.75
C TYR A 318 10.68 -0.85 -8.36
N TRP A 319 9.96 -1.66 -9.14
CA TRP A 319 10.44 -2.95 -9.60
C TRP A 319 11.80 -2.89 -10.30
N ASN A 320 12.01 -1.89 -11.15
CA ASN A 320 13.26 -1.67 -11.87
C ASN A 320 14.46 -1.40 -10.96
N LEU A 321 14.25 -0.79 -9.79
CA LEU A 321 15.30 -0.47 -8.81
C LEU A 321 15.46 -1.58 -7.77
N PHE A 322 14.37 -2.25 -7.43
CA PHE A 322 14.37 -3.41 -6.56
C PHE A 322 15.12 -4.58 -7.19
N VAL A 323 14.81 -4.93 -8.45
CA VAL A 323 15.46 -6.07 -9.13
C VAL A 323 16.96 -5.87 -9.28
N THR A 324 17.40 -4.62 -9.45
CA THR A 324 18.81 -4.29 -9.67
C THR A 324 19.56 -4.10 -8.36
N GLY A 325 18.84 -3.95 -7.25
CA GLY A 325 19.40 -3.62 -5.95
C GLY A 325 19.99 -2.22 -5.87
N SER A 326 19.66 -1.32 -6.81
CA SER A 326 20.23 0.03 -6.86
C SER A 326 19.91 0.87 -5.61
N LEU A 327 18.86 0.49 -4.89
CA LEU A 327 18.41 1.16 -3.68
C LEU A 327 18.39 0.27 -2.44
N ASP A 328 18.87 -0.98 -2.47
CA ASP A 328 18.70 -1.92 -1.34
C ASP A 328 19.18 -1.36 0.00
N GLU A 329 20.33 -0.69 -0.01
CA GLU A 329 20.89 -0.07 1.19
C GLU A 329 20.03 1.09 1.71
N CYS A 330 19.52 1.94 0.82
CA CYS A 330 18.59 3.01 1.20
C CYS A 330 17.25 2.44 1.66
N ALA A 331 16.74 1.45 0.92
CA ALA A 331 15.43 0.86 1.15
C ALA A 331 15.34 0.27 2.56
N SER A 332 16.37 -0.47 2.98
CA SER A 332 16.45 -0.98 4.35
C SER A 332 16.62 0.15 5.38
N ASN A 333 17.50 1.12 5.13
CA ASN A 333 17.77 2.21 6.08
C ASN A 333 16.59 3.17 6.28
N PHE A 334 15.72 3.31 5.26
CA PHE A 334 14.56 4.19 5.28
C PHE A 334 13.23 3.45 5.45
N ASP A 335 13.27 2.14 5.78
CA ASP A 335 12.09 1.29 5.94
C ASP A 335 11.16 1.33 4.70
N LEU A 336 11.69 1.37 3.46
CA LEU A 336 10.89 1.39 2.22
C LEU A 336 10.35 0.01 1.87
N TRP A 337 11.30 -0.91 1.80
CA TRP A 337 11.10 -2.34 1.69
C TRP A 337 12.35 -2.98 2.27
N ASP A 338 12.18 -4.18 2.80
CA ASP A 338 13.28 -5.05 3.09
C ASP A 338 13.73 -5.70 1.77
N PRO A 339 14.95 -5.40 1.28
CA PRO A 339 15.45 -5.93 0.01
C PRO A 339 15.63 -7.45 0.04
N PHE A 340 15.72 -8.03 1.23
CA PHE A 340 15.81 -9.47 1.41
C PHE A 340 14.46 -10.12 1.66
N TYR A 341 13.38 -9.34 1.74
CA TYR A 341 12.06 -9.86 1.99
C TYR A 341 11.49 -10.48 0.73
N THR A 342 11.58 -11.79 0.66
CA THR A 342 11.02 -12.59 -0.42
C THR A 342 9.71 -13.22 0.02
N TYR A 343 8.91 -13.64 -0.97
CA TYR A 343 7.77 -14.53 -0.74
C TYR A 343 8.11 -15.75 0.14
N ARG A 344 9.34 -16.26 0.04
CA ARG A 344 9.77 -17.43 0.84
C ARG A 344 9.86 -17.09 2.32
N ASP A 345 10.19 -15.85 2.69
CA ASP A 345 10.29 -15.42 4.08
C ASP A 345 8.90 -15.35 4.74
N TYR A 346 7.88 -14.92 3.99
CA TYR A 346 6.49 -15.01 4.41
C TYR A 346 6.02 -16.46 4.59
N ALA A 347 6.21 -17.30 3.56
CA ALA A 347 5.82 -18.70 3.61
C ALA A 347 6.52 -19.43 4.77
N PHE A 348 7.80 -19.19 4.99
CA PHE A 348 8.58 -19.80 6.07
C PHE A 348 8.11 -19.35 7.46
N SER A 349 7.81 -18.06 7.64
CA SER A 349 7.24 -17.53 8.88
C SER A 349 5.90 -18.19 9.22
N PHE A 350 5.06 -18.39 8.21
CA PHE A 350 3.79 -19.11 8.35
C PHE A 350 4.00 -20.58 8.76
N TYR A 351 4.92 -21.31 8.09
CA TYR A 351 5.23 -22.70 8.43
C TYR A 351 5.79 -22.86 9.85
N LEU A 352 6.62 -21.93 10.33
CA LEU A 352 7.13 -21.95 11.70
C LEU A 352 6.05 -21.71 12.75
N TYR A 353 5.08 -20.83 12.46
CA TYR A 353 3.95 -20.58 13.35
C TYR A 353 3.07 -21.84 13.49
N PHE A 354 2.77 -22.51 12.38
CA PHE A 354 1.96 -23.75 12.41
C PHE A 354 2.69 -24.93 13.06
N SER A 355 3.99 -25.09 12.81
CA SER A 355 4.77 -26.18 13.41
C SER A 355 5.00 -26.00 14.92
N SER A 356 5.15 -24.76 15.39
CA SER A 356 5.26 -24.47 16.83
C SER A 356 3.91 -24.61 17.57
N GLY A 357 2.79 -24.22 16.95
CA GLY A 357 1.45 -24.46 17.50
C GLY A 357 1.11 -25.95 17.65
N PHE A 358 1.58 -26.80 16.72
CA PHE A 358 1.41 -28.24 16.81
C PHE A 358 2.19 -28.87 17.97
N MET A 359 3.40 -28.39 18.27
CA MET A 359 4.21 -28.90 19.38
C MET A 359 3.59 -28.61 20.77
N LEU A 360 2.82 -27.53 20.90
CA LEU A 360 2.15 -27.15 22.15
C LEU A 360 0.83 -27.90 22.40
N LEU A 361 0.28 -28.60 21.40
CA LEU A 361 -0.93 -29.43 21.56
C LEU A 361 -0.62 -30.86 22.04
N PHE A 362 0.66 -31.26 22.07
CA PHE A 362 1.12 -32.59 22.50
C PHE A 362 1.83 -32.60 23.87
N TYR A 363 1.76 -31.49 24.60
CA TYR A 363 2.16 -31.37 26.01
C TYR A 363 0.98 -30.86 26.82
#